data_AF-A0AAD7SST9-F1
#
_entry.id   AF-A0AAD7SST9-F1
#
_cell.length_a   1.000
_cell.length_b   1.000
_cell.length_c   1.000
_cell.angle_alpha   90.00
_cell.angle_beta   90.00
_cell.angle_gamma   90.00
#
_symmetry.space_group_name_H-M   'P 1'
#
loop_
_entity.id
_entity.type
_entity.pdbx_description
1 polymer ?
#
loop_
_entity_poly.entity_id
_entity_poly.type
_entity_poly.pdbx_seq_one_letter_code
_entity_poly.pdbx_strand_id
1 'polypeptide(L)'
;MQKRSSDMFFLGDLMNIEASVIQVNHVPLRVFVDTCVATLDPNMDSVPRYAFIENQGCLMDSKLTSSRSKFLPRVQDDKLSFQLDAFRFAQESRSSVYIFCHLKATAALPDSAGKACCFSAGSNRGRVMLSFVGPIVVQQVAANGMVSQSQSALLMAEDHSAGVSPEAVVMAGVVAAVGLVCVVVLVTVLRWRRRKPIL
;
A
#
# COMPACT_ATOMS: atom_id res chain seq x y z
N MET A 1 -9.54 -5.54 7.90
CA MET A 1 -10.30 -6.49 7.06
C MET A 1 -10.04 -7.89 7.60
N GLN A 2 -11.08 -8.61 8.01
CA GLN A 2 -10.95 -9.98 8.53
C GLN A 2 -10.67 -10.93 7.36
N LYS A 3 -9.51 -11.58 7.34
CA LYS A 3 -9.25 -12.70 6.43
C LYS A 3 -10.22 -13.82 6.82
N ARG A 4 -11.15 -14.18 5.93
CA ARG A 4 -12.04 -15.31 6.15
C ARG A 4 -11.18 -16.57 6.15
N SER A 5 -11.23 -17.34 7.24
CA SER A 5 -10.42 -18.55 7.44
C SER A 5 -10.99 -19.80 6.76
N SER A 6 -12.09 -19.68 6.02
CA SER A 6 -12.73 -20.79 5.32
C SER A 6 -12.44 -20.68 3.82
N ASP A 7 -11.81 -21.70 3.24
CA ASP A 7 -11.62 -21.84 1.79
C ASP A 7 -12.91 -22.23 1.05
N MET A 8 -14.07 -22.09 1.71
CA MET A 8 -15.39 -22.40 1.17
C MET A 8 -16.14 -21.10 0.84
N PHE A 9 -16.62 -21.05 -0.40
CA PHE A 9 -17.46 -19.97 -0.94
C PHE A 9 -18.74 -20.58 -1.52
N PHE A 10 -19.85 -19.89 -1.32
CA PHE A 10 -21.13 -20.24 -1.93
C PHE A 10 -21.37 -19.40 -3.19
N LEU A 11 -22.17 -19.91 -4.12
CA LEU A 11 -22.58 -19.12 -5.28
C LEU A 11 -23.29 -17.85 -4.81
N GLY A 12 -22.84 -16.69 -5.30
CA GLY A 12 -23.29 -15.38 -4.84
C GLY A 12 -22.39 -14.71 -3.80
N ASP A 13 -21.41 -15.43 -3.24
CA ASP A 13 -20.35 -14.83 -2.43
C ASP A 13 -19.36 -14.05 -3.29
N LEU A 14 -18.66 -13.09 -2.69
CA LEU A 14 -17.55 -12.36 -3.30
C LEU A 14 -16.23 -12.87 -2.73
N MET A 15 -15.39 -13.44 -3.60
CA MET A 15 -14.02 -13.85 -3.28
C MET A 15 -13.11 -12.63 -3.32
N ASN A 16 -12.50 -12.28 -2.18
CA ASN A 16 -11.50 -11.22 -2.10
C ASN A 16 -10.11 -11.82 -2.35
N ILE A 17 -9.47 -11.45 -3.46
CA ILE A 17 -8.17 -11.94 -3.85
C ILE A 17 -7.18 -10.77 -3.80
N GLU A 18 -6.02 -10.99 -3.19
CA GLU A 18 -4.94 -10.01 -3.08
C GLU A 18 -3.68 -10.57 -3.75
N ALA A 19 -3.12 -9.79 -4.67
CA ALA A 19 -1.78 -9.99 -5.19
C ALA A 19 -0.84 -9.01 -4.47
N SER A 20 0.26 -9.53 -3.92
CA SER A 20 1.26 -8.71 -3.23
C SER A 20 2.67 -9.11 -3.63
N VAL A 21 3.60 -8.14 -3.68
CA VAL A 21 5.03 -8.40 -3.84
C VAL A 21 5.77 -8.04 -2.55
N ILE A 22 6.58 -8.97 -2.03
CA ILE A 22 7.42 -8.69 -0.87
C ILE A 22 8.63 -7.88 -1.35
N GLN A 23 8.83 -6.69 -0.76
CA GLN A 23 9.93 -5.81 -1.12
C GLN A 23 11.02 -5.91 -0.05
N VAL A 24 12.14 -6.55 -0.38
CA VAL A 24 13.35 -6.53 0.46
C VAL A 24 14.48 -5.93 -0.36
N ASN A 25 14.98 -4.76 0.04
CA ASN A 25 16.08 -4.05 -0.63
C ASN A 25 15.85 -3.76 -2.13
N HIS A 26 14.61 -3.58 -2.55
CA HIS A 26 14.25 -3.15 -3.91
C HIS A 26 13.73 -1.72 -3.90
N VAL A 27 13.81 -1.05 -5.06
CA VAL A 27 13.08 0.21 -5.29
C VAL A 27 11.58 -0.03 -5.07
N PRO A 28 10.78 0.99 -4.70
CA PRO A 28 9.33 0.82 -4.52
C PRO A 28 8.72 0.18 -5.77
N LEU A 29 8.15 -1.02 -5.62
CA LEU A 29 7.51 -1.76 -6.71
C LEU A 29 5.99 -1.59 -6.67
N ARG A 30 5.39 -1.53 -7.85
CA ARG A 30 3.95 -1.58 -8.06
C ARG A 30 3.56 -2.90 -8.70
N VAL A 31 2.67 -3.65 -8.05
CA VAL A 31 2.19 -4.95 -8.55
C VAL A 31 0.96 -4.81 -9.44
N PHE A 32 0.93 -5.55 -10.53
CA PHE A 32 -0.18 -5.64 -11.48
C PHE A 32 -0.52 -7.11 -11.74
N VAL A 33 -1.78 -7.36 -12.10
CA VAL A 33 -2.26 -8.66 -12.53
C VAL A 33 -2.50 -8.57 -14.04
N ASP A 34 -1.79 -9.37 -14.83
CA ASP A 34 -1.85 -9.30 -16.29
C ASP A 34 -2.99 -10.18 -16.83
N THR A 35 -3.03 -11.43 -16.38
CA THR A 35 -4.05 -12.42 -16.73
C THR A 35 -4.36 -13.30 -15.52
N CYS A 36 -5.59 -13.80 -15.43
CA CYS A 36 -5.96 -14.85 -14.51
C CYS A 36 -6.94 -15.85 -15.15
N VAL A 37 -6.68 -17.13 -14.90
CA VAL A 37 -7.45 -18.26 -15.41
C VAL A 37 -7.77 -19.20 -14.26
N ALA A 38 -9.02 -19.66 -14.22
CA ALA A 38 -9.45 -20.70 -13.32
C ALA A 38 -9.64 -22.04 -14.04
N THR A 39 -9.30 -23.13 -13.36
CA THR A 39 -9.41 -24.51 -13.87
C THR A 39 -9.88 -25.48 -12.77
N LEU A 40 -10.28 -26.69 -13.15
CA LEU A 40 -10.65 -27.75 -12.19
C LEU A 40 -9.46 -28.56 -11.66
N ASP A 41 -8.41 -28.67 -12.47
CA ASP A 41 -7.19 -29.38 -12.11
C ASP A 41 -6.08 -28.37 -11.80
N PRO A 42 -5.05 -28.76 -11.01
CA PRO A 42 -3.89 -27.92 -10.69
C PRO A 42 -2.94 -27.77 -11.90
N ASN A 43 -3.50 -27.56 -13.09
CA ASN A 43 -2.82 -27.32 -14.33
C ASN A 43 -3.54 -26.19 -15.07
N MET A 44 -2.82 -25.09 -15.32
CA MET A 44 -3.34 -23.89 -15.99
C MET A 44 -3.86 -24.18 -17.41
N ASP A 45 -3.34 -25.22 -18.07
CA ASP A 45 -3.75 -25.60 -19.44
C ASP A 45 -4.85 -26.67 -19.48
N SER A 46 -5.34 -27.12 -18.33
CA SER A 46 -6.46 -28.06 -18.28
C SER A 46 -7.77 -27.46 -18.82
N VAL A 47 -8.70 -28.33 -19.17
CA VAL A 47 -10.04 -27.97 -19.62
C VAL A 47 -11.03 -28.61 -18.63
N PRO A 48 -12.04 -27.89 -18.15
CA PRO A 48 -12.48 -26.55 -18.54
C PRO A 48 -11.60 -25.43 -17.97
N ARG A 49 -11.50 -24.34 -18.73
CA ARG A 49 -10.76 -23.13 -18.35
C ARG A 49 -11.66 -21.90 -18.41
N TYR A 50 -11.50 -21.01 -17.44
CA TYR A 50 -12.27 -19.78 -17.35
C TYR A 50 -11.35 -18.59 -17.10
N ALA A 51 -11.10 -17.80 -18.15
CA ALA A 51 -10.30 -16.59 -18.07
C ALA A 51 -11.18 -15.41 -17.63
N PHE A 52 -10.90 -14.86 -16.45
CA PHE A 52 -11.70 -13.77 -15.87
C PHE A 52 -10.93 -12.44 -15.80
N ILE A 53 -9.59 -12.47 -15.92
CA ILE A 53 -8.76 -11.29 -16.16
C ILE A 53 -7.95 -11.53 -17.44
N GLU A 54 -8.09 -10.64 -18.41
CA GLU A 54 -7.44 -10.70 -19.72
C GLU A 54 -7.03 -9.29 -20.19
N ASN A 55 -6.55 -9.16 -21.44
CA ASN A 55 -6.21 -7.87 -22.06
C ASN A 55 -5.24 -7.02 -21.21
N GLN A 56 -4.26 -7.65 -20.57
CA GLN A 56 -3.27 -7.03 -19.68
C GLN A 56 -3.89 -6.29 -18.49
N GLY A 57 -4.70 -6.98 -17.69
CA GLY A 57 -5.24 -6.48 -16.42
C GLY A 57 -6.68 -5.99 -16.47
N CYS A 58 -7.46 -6.40 -17.46
CA CYS A 58 -8.88 -6.13 -17.53
C CYS A 58 -9.72 -7.29 -17.02
N LEU A 59 -10.53 -7.04 -15.99
CA LEU A 59 -11.45 -7.99 -15.39
C LEU A 59 -12.67 -8.15 -16.30
N MET A 60 -12.62 -9.18 -17.15
CA MET A 60 -13.62 -9.46 -18.17
C MET A 60 -14.88 -10.12 -17.61
N ASP A 61 -14.80 -10.75 -16.43
CA ASP A 61 -15.96 -11.37 -15.79
C ASP A 61 -17.11 -10.35 -15.60
N SER A 62 -16.85 -9.15 -15.08
CA SER A 62 -17.88 -8.10 -14.94
C SER A 62 -18.57 -7.74 -16.27
N LYS A 63 -17.84 -7.89 -17.39
CA LYS A 63 -18.38 -7.65 -18.74
C LYS A 63 -19.22 -8.81 -19.23
N LEU A 64 -18.75 -10.05 -19.06
CA LEU A 64 -19.36 -11.25 -19.65
C LEU A 64 -20.57 -11.73 -18.86
N THR A 65 -20.45 -11.79 -17.54
CA THR A 65 -21.46 -12.43 -16.67
C THR A 65 -22.40 -11.43 -16.01
N SER A 66 -22.13 -10.13 -16.15
CA SER A 66 -22.82 -9.09 -15.38
C SER A 66 -22.56 -9.16 -13.88
N SER A 67 -21.43 -9.76 -13.49
CA SER A 67 -21.04 -9.90 -12.09
C SER A 67 -20.69 -8.58 -11.43
N ARG A 68 -20.61 -8.62 -10.11
CA ARG A 68 -20.13 -7.53 -9.24
C ARG A 68 -18.61 -7.54 -9.12
N SER A 69 -17.92 -8.40 -9.86
CA SER A 69 -16.48 -8.52 -9.83
C SER A 69 -15.82 -7.20 -10.23
N LYS A 70 -14.78 -6.79 -9.51
CA LYS A 70 -14.14 -5.48 -9.70
C LYS A 70 -12.76 -5.44 -9.07
N PHE A 71 -11.90 -4.59 -9.61
CA PHE A 71 -10.71 -4.16 -8.89
C PHE A 71 -11.09 -3.21 -7.76
N LEU A 72 -10.39 -3.34 -6.64
CA LEU A 72 -10.52 -2.42 -5.51
C LEU A 72 -9.50 -1.28 -5.65
N PRO A 73 -9.80 -0.08 -5.11
CA PRO A 73 -8.83 0.99 -5.04
C PRO A 73 -7.55 0.53 -4.33
N ARG A 74 -6.42 0.96 -4.88
CA ARG A 74 -5.12 0.58 -4.35
C ARG A 74 -4.81 1.39 -3.09
N VAL A 75 -4.48 0.69 -2.01
CA VAL A 75 -4.03 1.32 -0.76
C VAL A 75 -2.49 1.39 -0.68
N GLN A 76 -1.79 0.38 -1.21
CA GLN A 76 -0.32 0.30 -1.22
C GLN A 76 0.16 -0.15 -2.61
N ASP A 77 1.28 0.39 -3.10
CA ASP A 77 1.77 0.08 -4.46
C ASP A 77 2.11 -1.39 -4.64
N ASP A 78 2.64 -2.01 -3.60
CA ASP A 78 3.03 -3.42 -3.54
C ASP A 78 1.85 -4.39 -3.48
N LYS A 79 0.61 -3.90 -3.36
CA LYS A 79 -0.60 -4.72 -3.24
C LYS A 79 -1.68 -4.32 -4.23
N LEU A 80 -2.32 -5.31 -4.83
CA LEU A 80 -3.50 -5.12 -5.68
C LEU A 80 -4.57 -6.13 -5.27
N SER A 81 -5.74 -5.60 -4.89
CA SER A 81 -6.87 -6.43 -4.47
C SER A 81 -8.00 -6.33 -5.49
N PHE A 82 -8.68 -7.44 -5.71
CA PHE A 82 -9.88 -7.51 -6.55
C PHE A 82 -10.89 -8.48 -5.96
N GLN A 83 -12.15 -8.28 -6.34
CA GLN A 83 -13.27 -9.13 -5.98
C GLN A 83 -13.73 -9.92 -7.19
N LEU A 84 -13.96 -11.21 -7.00
CA LEU A 84 -14.50 -12.12 -8.01
C LEU A 84 -15.76 -12.77 -7.44
N ASP A 85 -16.90 -12.66 -8.13
CA ASP A 85 -18.10 -13.41 -7.76
C ASP A 85 -17.81 -14.91 -7.81
N ALA A 86 -18.19 -15.63 -6.76
CA ALA A 86 -18.01 -17.06 -6.63
C ALA A 86 -18.76 -17.79 -7.75
N PHE A 87 -18.06 -18.67 -8.44
CA PHE A 87 -18.57 -19.41 -9.58
C PHE A 87 -18.24 -20.90 -9.47
N ARG A 88 -18.87 -21.67 -10.35
CA ARG A 88 -18.69 -23.12 -10.49
C ARG A 88 -18.70 -23.46 -11.98
N PHE A 89 -17.91 -24.46 -12.37
CA PHE A 89 -18.02 -25.04 -13.71
C PHE A 89 -19.33 -25.81 -13.86
N ALA A 90 -20.09 -25.49 -14.92
CA ALA A 90 -21.34 -26.17 -15.21
C ALA A 90 -21.09 -27.67 -15.51
N GLN A 91 -22.04 -28.52 -15.14
CA GLN A 91 -22.01 -29.96 -15.37
C GLN A 91 -20.86 -30.72 -14.69
N GLU A 92 -20.10 -30.05 -13.82
CA GLU A 92 -19.07 -30.69 -13.01
C GLU A 92 -19.59 -31.05 -11.61
N SER A 93 -19.12 -32.19 -11.11
CA SER A 93 -19.41 -32.71 -9.77
C SER A 93 -18.51 -32.09 -8.70
N ARG A 94 -17.27 -31.78 -9.08
CA ARG A 94 -16.28 -31.09 -8.25
C ARG A 94 -16.67 -29.62 -8.05
N SER A 95 -16.51 -29.15 -6.82
CA SER A 95 -16.77 -27.75 -6.44
C SER A 95 -15.49 -26.95 -6.16
N SER A 96 -14.32 -27.59 -6.22
CA SER A 96 -13.02 -26.94 -6.07
C SER A 96 -12.54 -26.36 -7.39
N VAL A 97 -11.97 -25.16 -7.35
CA VAL A 97 -11.33 -24.50 -8.50
C VAL A 97 -9.92 -24.06 -8.13
N TYR A 98 -9.01 -24.13 -9.08
CA TYR A 98 -7.66 -23.57 -8.97
C TYR A 98 -7.62 -22.26 -9.74
N ILE A 99 -6.97 -21.25 -9.17
CA ILE A 99 -6.80 -19.93 -9.80
C ILE A 99 -5.32 -19.72 -10.07
N PHE A 100 -4.99 -19.47 -11.33
CA PHE A 100 -3.65 -19.14 -11.80
C PHE A 100 -3.64 -17.71 -12.28
N CYS A 101 -2.69 -16.91 -11.83
CA CYS A 101 -2.54 -15.51 -12.22
C CYS A 101 -1.11 -15.20 -12.63
N HIS A 102 -0.96 -14.46 -13.72
CA HIS A 102 0.32 -13.93 -14.15
C HIS A 102 0.50 -12.52 -13.58
N LEU A 103 1.39 -12.39 -12.59
CA LEU A 103 1.68 -11.12 -11.93
C LEU A 103 2.86 -10.40 -12.59
N LYS A 104 2.81 -9.07 -12.63
CA LYS A 104 3.90 -8.20 -13.09
C LYS A 104 4.21 -7.18 -12.01
N ALA A 105 5.48 -6.87 -11.82
CA ALA A 105 5.92 -5.82 -10.90
C ALA A 105 6.79 -4.82 -11.67
N THR A 106 6.49 -3.53 -11.53
CA THR A 106 7.27 -2.44 -12.14
C THR A 106 7.66 -1.43 -11.06
N ALA A 107 8.62 -0.54 -11.34
CA ALA A 107 8.91 0.56 -10.42
C ALA A 107 7.65 1.43 -10.22
N ALA A 108 7.38 1.87 -9.00
CA ALA A 108 6.20 2.65 -8.62
C ALA A 108 6.30 4.12 -9.07
N LEU A 109 6.59 4.34 -10.35
CA LEU A 109 6.66 5.65 -10.98
C LEU A 109 5.29 6.05 -11.55
N PRO A 110 5.04 7.34 -11.82
CA PRO A 110 3.79 7.80 -12.45
C PRO A 110 3.56 7.16 -13.83
N ASP A 111 4.63 7.01 -14.61
CA ASP A 111 4.64 6.38 -15.93
C ASP A 111 4.76 4.85 -15.88
N SER A 112 4.57 4.24 -14.70
CA SER A 112 4.66 2.79 -14.55
C SER A 112 3.64 2.11 -15.46
N ALA A 113 4.12 1.34 -16.44
CA ALA A 113 3.29 0.62 -17.38
C ALA A 113 2.51 -0.49 -16.66
N GLY A 114 1.20 -0.28 -16.49
CA GLY A 114 0.28 -1.27 -15.94
C GLY A 114 -1.12 -0.69 -15.79
N LYS A 115 -2.13 -1.48 -16.12
CA LYS A 115 -3.53 -1.10 -16.03
C LYS A 115 -4.29 -2.16 -15.22
N ALA A 116 -5.30 -1.71 -14.50
CA ALA A 116 -6.30 -2.56 -13.88
C ALA A 116 -7.67 -2.04 -14.33
N CYS A 117 -8.48 -2.84 -15.02
CA CYS A 117 -9.76 -2.37 -15.54
C CYS A 117 -10.91 -3.27 -15.10
N CYS A 118 -12.07 -2.69 -14.83
CA CYS A 118 -13.30 -3.43 -14.55
C CYS A 118 -14.50 -2.75 -15.23
N PHE A 119 -15.58 -3.49 -15.43
CA PHE A 119 -16.78 -2.93 -16.04
C PHE A 119 -17.84 -2.70 -14.97
N SER A 120 -18.30 -1.45 -14.87
CA SER A 120 -19.42 -1.12 -13.99
C SER A 120 -20.70 -0.94 -14.81
N ALA A 121 -21.82 -1.39 -14.25
CA ALA A 121 -23.14 -1.12 -14.83
C ALA A 121 -23.46 0.38 -14.65
N GLY A 122 -23.47 1.13 -15.75
CA GLY A 122 -23.89 2.54 -15.74
C GLY A 122 -25.41 2.67 -15.60
N SER A 123 -25.85 3.71 -14.89
CA SER A 123 -27.26 3.97 -14.54
C SER A 123 -28.23 4.04 -15.74
N ASN A 124 -27.74 4.27 -16.96
CA ASN A 124 -28.59 4.25 -18.16
C ASN A 124 -27.86 3.66 -19.37
N ARG A 125 -28.17 2.39 -19.69
CA ARG A 125 -27.98 1.69 -20.99
C ARG A 125 -26.56 1.49 -21.54
N GLY A 126 -25.52 1.50 -20.72
CA GLY A 126 -24.17 1.06 -21.13
C GLY A 126 -23.28 0.66 -19.96
N ARG A 127 -22.46 -0.39 -20.14
CA ARG A 127 -21.37 -0.71 -19.20
C ARG A 127 -20.20 0.21 -19.47
N VAL A 128 -19.74 0.90 -18.43
CA VAL A 128 -18.57 1.77 -18.52
C VAL A 128 -17.35 0.96 -18.09
N MET A 129 -16.30 0.96 -18.93
CA MET A 129 -15.01 0.42 -18.54
C MET A 129 -14.32 1.41 -17.60
N LEU A 130 -14.23 1.04 -16.34
CA LEU A 130 -13.43 1.72 -15.34
C LEU A 130 -11.99 1.21 -15.49
N SER A 131 -11.16 1.98 -16.20
CA SER A 131 -9.73 1.72 -16.29
C SER A 131 -8.99 2.52 -15.24
N PHE A 132 -8.16 1.83 -14.48
CA PHE A 132 -7.30 2.39 -13.45
C PHE A 132 -5.85 2.27 -13.94
N VAL A 133 -5.26 3.41 -14.31
CA VAL A 133 -3.84 3.53 -14.67
C VAL A 133 -3.21 4.42 -13.60
N GLY A 134 -2.28 3.87 -12.81
CA GLY A 134 -1.63 4.60 -11.71
C GLY A 134 -2.41 4.60 -10.38
N PRO A 135 -1.86 5.23 -9.31
CA PRO A 135 -2.42 5.15 -7.97
C PRO A 135 -3.74 5.91 -7.90
N ILE A 136 -4.81 5.23 -7.45
CA ILE A 136 -6.12 5.86 -7.27
C ILE A 136 -6.29 6.16 -5.79
N VAL A 137 -6.12 7.42 -5.46
CA VAL A 137 -6.56 7.98 -4.18
C VAL A 137 -8.03 8.36 -4.35
N VAL A 138 -8.94 7.56 -3.78
CA VAL A 138 -10.35 7.91 -3.73
C VAL A 138 -10.57 8.85 -2.55
N GLN A 139 -10.88 10.12 -2.82
CA GLN A 139 -11.47 10.99 -1.80
C GLN A 139 -12.89 10.49 -1.53
N GLN A 140 -13.23 10.21 -0.26
CA GLN A 140 -14.57 9.77 0.10
C GLN A 140 -15.60 10.85 -0.25
N VAL A 141 -16.59 10.50 -1.07
CA VAL A 141 -17.86 11.25 -1.14
C VAL A 141 -18.68 10.77 0.05
N ALA A 142 -18.77 11.59 1.09
CA ALA A 142 -19.72 11.36 2.16
C ALA A 142 -21.15 11.44 1.58
N ALA A 143 -22.03 10.54 2.03
CA ALA A 143 -23.40 10.35 1.53
C ALA A 143 -24.33 11.58 1.62
N ASN A 144 -23.84 12.74 2.07
CA ASN A 144 -24.67 13.91 2.39
C ASN A 144 -24.22 15.21 1.69
N GLY A 145 -23.59 15.14 0.51
CA GLY A 145 -23.59 16.28 -0.44
C GLY A 145 -23.05 17.64 0.06
N MET A 146 -22.17 17.69 1.06
CA MET A 146 -21.46 18.92 1.45
C MET A 146 -19.94 18.73 1.32
N VAL A 147 -19.35 19.56 0.48
CA VAL A 147 -17.90 19.74 0.32
C VAL A 147 -17.38 20.40 1.60
N SER A 148 -16.63 19.67 2.42
CA SER A 148 -15.81 20.29 3.47
C SER A 148 -14.50 20.76 2.84
N GLN A 149 -14.52 21.96 2.27
CA GLN A 149 -13.30 22.77 2.15
C GLN A 149 -12.96 23.29 3.54
N SER A 150 -12.01 22.65 4.20
CA SER A 150 -11.13 23.36 5.14
C SER A 150 -9.77 23.44 4.48
N GLN A 151 -9.66 24.40 3.55
CA GLN A 151 -8.37 24.97 3.18
C GLN A 151 -7.78 25.61 4.44
N SER A 152 -6.52 25.33 4.72
CA SER A 152 -5.44 26.33 4.78
C SER A 152 -4.27 25.72 5.51
N ALA A 153 -3.15 25.56 4.81
CA ALA A 153 -1.87 25.68 5.44
C ALA A 153 -1.83 27.05 6.14
N LEU A 154 -1.76 27.08 7.46
CA LEU A 154 -1.33 28.26 8.20
C LEU A 154 -0.50 27.82 9.42
N LEU A 155 0.82 27.87 9.19
CA LEU A 155 1.86 28.34 10.09
C LEU A 155 2.10 27.59 11.43
N MET A 156 3.30 27.01 11.50
CA MET A 156 4.19 27.04 12.66
C MET A 156 3.59 26.62 14.01
N ALA A 157 3.56 25.30 14.23
CA ALA A 157 3.88 24.79 15.55
C ALA A 157 5.29 24.21 15.47
N GLU A 158 6.29 25.00 15.88
CA GLU A 158 7.40 24.44 16.62
C GLU A 158 6.81 23.69 17.80
N ASP A 159 6.97 22.37 17.84
CA ASP A 159 7.15 21.70 19.12
C ASP A 159 8.36 20.76 18.97
N HIS A 160 9.38 21.08 19.76
CA HIS A 160 10.58 20.28 19.92
C HIS A 160 10.17 18.94 20.52
N SER A 161 10.14 17.90 19.70
CA SER A 161 10.20 16.52 20.20
C SER A 161 11.25 15.75 19.42
N ALA A 162 12.48 16.29 19.42
CA ALA A 162 13.63 15.42 19.48
C ALA A 162 13.51 14.65 20.81
N GLY A 163 13.14 13.37 20.74
CA GLY A 163 13.33 12.46 21.86
C GLY A 163 14.81 12.37 22.17
N VAL A 164 15.29 13.28 23.01
CA VAL A 164 16.65 13.24 23.54
C VAL A 164 16.66 12.09 24.53
N SER A 165 17.41 11.04 24.23
CA SER A 165 17.60 9.92 25.14
C SER A 165 18.08 10.45 26.50
N PRO A 166 17.65 9.86 27.62
CA PRO A 166 18.13 10.27 28.94
C PRO A 166 19.66 10.20 29.05
N GLU A 167 20.33 9.40 28.21
CA GLU A 167 21.79 9.34 28.11
C GLU A 167 22.40 10.61 27.50
N ALA A 168 21.76 11.23 26.50
CA ALA A 168 22.26 12.46 25.89
C ALA A 168 22.14 13.69 26.81
N VAL A 169 21.12 13.75 27.68
CA VAL A 169 20.98 14.81 28.69
C VAL A 169 22.05 14.68 29.77
N VAL A 170 22.32 13.46 30.23
CA VAL A 170 23.38 13.19 31.21
C VAL A 170 24.76 13.53 30.62
N MET A 171 25.02 13.16 29.37
CA MET A 171 26.28 13.48 28.69
C MET A 171 26.47 14.99 28.48
N ALA A 172 25.43 15.73 28.10
CA ALA A 172 25.49 17.19 27.97
C ALA A 172 25.79 17.87 29.32
N GLY A 173 25.17 17.39 30.40
CA GLY A 173 25.41 17.89 31.76
C GLY A 173 26.86 17.68 32.22
N VAL A 174 27.43 16.50 31.98
CA VAL A 174 28.82 16.19 32.34
C VAL A 174 29.81 17.06 31.57
N VAL A 175 29.60 17.25 30.26
CA VAL A 175 30.48 18.08 29.41
C VAL A 175 30.48 19.54 29.88
N ALA A 176 29.31 20.09 30.23
CA ALA A 176 29.20 21.45 30.76
C ALA A 176 29.91 21.62 32.11
N ALA A 177 29.74 20.65 33.03
CA ALA A 177 30.38 20.68 34.35
C ALA A 177 31.91 20.59 34.25
N VAL A 178 32.44 19.66 33.43
CA VAL A 178 33.88 19.52 33.21
C VAL A 178 34.46 20.78 32.56
N GLY A 179 33.75 21.36 31.58
CA GLY A 179 34.14 22.62 30.94
C GLY A 179 34.27 23.76 31.94
N LEU A 180 33.28 23.95 32.81
CA LEU A 180 33.30 24.99 33.86
C LEU A 180 34.47 24.81 34.83
N VAL A 181 34.72 23.58 35.29
CA VAL A 181 35.84 23.27 36.19
C VAL A 181 37.17 23.58 35.52
N CYS A 182 37.37 23.17 34.26
CA CYS A 182 38.58 23.46 33.49
C CYS A 182 38.81 24.97 33.36
N VAL A 183 37.77 25.76 33.05
CA VAL A 183 37.87 27.22 32.94
C VAL A 183 38.25 27.85 34.28
N VAL A 184 37.64 27.42 35.38
CA VAL A 184 37.98 27.94 36.72
C VAL A 184 39.43 27.61 37.10
N VAL A 185 39.88 26.39 36.83
CA VAL A 185 41.28 25.99 37.07
C VAL A 185 42.24 26.80 36.20
N LEU A 186 41.96 26.98 34.91
CA LEU A 186 42.80 27.80 34.03
C LEU A 186 42.83 29.26 34.48
N VAL A 187 41.69 29.85 34.84
CA VAL A 187 41.63 31.23 35.33
C VAL A 187 42.39 31.39 36.65
N THR A 188 42.27 30.43 37.58
CA THR A 188 43.01 30.47 38.84
C THR A 188 44.51 30.29 38.64
N VAL A 189 44.94 29.36 37.77
CA VAL A 189 46.35 29.16 37.40
C VAL A 189 46.90 30.39 36.68
N LEU A 190 46.16 30.98 35.74
CA LEU A 190 46.57 32.20 35.04
C LEU A 190 46.64 33.41 35.97
N ARG A 191 45.68 33.55 36.89
CA ARG A 191 45.71 34.59 37.93
C ARG A 191 46.87 34.37 38.90
N TRP A 192 47.17 33.12 39.27
CA TRP A 192 48.31 32.78 40.12
C TRP A 192 49.64 33.04 39.41
N ARG A 193 49.75 32.69 38.12
CA ARG A 193 50.92 32.97 37.29
C ARG A 193 51.14 34.48 37.08
N ARG A 194 50.06 35.26 36.92
CA ARG A 194 50.14 36.74 36.88
C ARG A 194 50.48 37.36 38.24
N ARG A 195 50.17 36.69 39.35
CA ARG A 195 50.52 37.14 40.72
C ARG A 195 51.91 36.73 41.17
N LYS A 196 52.63 35.89 40.42
CA LYS A 196 54.06 35.65 40.64
C LYS A 196 54.87 36.62 39.77
N PRO A 197 55.25 37.81 40.26
CA PRO A 197 56.31 38.57 39.63
C PRO A 197 57.60 37.73 39.70
N ILE A 198 58.24 37.59 38.55
CA ILE A 198 59.60 37.05 38.43
C ILE A 198 60.51 38.00 39.22
N LEU A 199 61.12 37.49 40.30
CA LEU A 199 62.36 38.04 40.84
C LEU A 199 63.46 37.01 40.55
#